data_AF-A0A9D1MGM8-F1
#
_entry.id   AF-A0A9D1MGM8-F1
#
_cell.length_a   1.000
_cell.length_b   1.000
_cell.length_c   1.000
_cell.angle_alpha   90.00
_cell.angle_beta   90.00
_cell.angle_gamma   90.00
#
_symmetry.space_group_name_H-M   'P 1'
#
loop_
_entity.id
_entity.type
_entity.pdbx_description
1 polymer ?
#
loop_
_entity_poly.entity_id
_entity_poly.type
_entity_poly.pdbx_seq_one_letter_code
_entity_poly.pdbx_strand_id
1 'polypeptide(L)'
;LLLKSYLINSNYSYKKYSDLAKAMGYGDGIAAAAFEINSALETQLSDKDLKSLYYYVELPLERVLFDMERTGFKIDIKVLNELGDRYNEELKTLTEEIYSAAGERFNINSPQQLGAILFDKLGLQHGKKTKGKTGYSVAAEILEELDHPVVTLVLRYRRIKKLHSTYIEGIRPLIMKDGRVHTVFKQCLTSTGRLSSTEPNLQNIPIRTAEGREIRKMFVPDKGNTLVSADYSQIELRLLAHFSNDPVLTEAYRNGEDIHALTASKFMGVPLNEVTKEMRRSAKAVNFGIIYGISAFGLAKNIGCHPKEAQRFVDKYFETYPYVEDYMNSNVRFAKEHGYVTTLLGRIRYFPELRSPNRNIRAFGERAAMNMPLQGSAADIMKLAMLKVYEALKNGGFRAKMILQVHDELVLDCPVEEAEAVKKLLKDCMENVVKLNVPLIADAKSGNDWYSVE
;
A
#
# COMPACT_ATOMS: atom_id res chain seq x y z
N LEU A 1 7.61 24.64 5.76
CA LEU A 1 6.37 24.95 6.52
C LEU A 1 5.33 23.83 6.44
N LEU A 2 4.90 23.44 5.24
CA LEU A 2 3.89 22.38 5.06
C LEU A 2 4.31 21.05 5.71
N LEU A 3 5.57 20.63 5.55
CA LEU A 3 6.13 19.44 6.23
C LEU A 3 6.05 19.53 7.76
N LYS A 4 6.37 20.70 8.35
CA LYS A 4 6.29 20.91 9.80
C LYS A 4 4.85 20.79 10.30
N SER A 5 3.93 21.47 9.63
CA SER A 5 2.50 21.40 9.94
C SER A 5 1.96 19.98 9.83
N TYR A 6 2.36 19.24 8.78
CA TYR A 6 1.98 17.85 8.59
C TYR A 6 2.48 16.94 9.72
N LEU A 7 3.73 17.10 10.16
CA LEU A 7 4.27 16.32 11.28
C LEU A 7 3.57 16.63 12.60
N ILE A 8 3.24 17.90 12.84
CA ILE A 8 2.52 18.34 14.03
C ILE A 8 1.10 17.75 14.07
N ASN A 9 0.42 17.64 12.93
CA ASN A 9 -0.90 17.03 12.83
C ASN A 9 -1.16 16.41 11.45
N SER A 10 -0.92 15.10 11.34
CA SER A 10 -1.04 14.35 10.09
C SER A 10 -2.49 14.13 9.62
N ASN A 11 -3.51 14.47 10.43
CA ASN A 11 -4.91 14.41 10.02
C ASN A 11 -5.31 15.58 9.11
N TYR A 12 -4.52 16.65 9.08
CA TYR A 12 -4.76 17.82 8.26
C TYR A 12 -3.54 18.11 7.40
N SER A 13 -3.74 18.11 6.09
CA SER A 13 -2.69 18.43 5.12
C SER A 13 -3.07 19.68 4.34
N TYR A 14 -2.21 20.69 4.44
CA TYR A 14 -2.33 21.90 3.63
C TYR A 14 -1.63 21.69 2.29
N LYS A 15 -2.36 21.90 1.19
CA LYS A 15 -1.79 21.80 -0.16
C LYS A 15 -1.01 23.05 -0.56
N LYS A 16 -1.38 24.21 -0.01
CA LYS A 16 -0.77 25.50 -0.30
C LYS A 16 -0.37 26.22 0.98
N TYR A 17 0.70 27.00 0.89
CA TYR A 17 1.11 27.89 1.98
C TYR A 17 0.01 28.85 2.41
N SER A 18 -0.77 29.40 1.45
CA SER A 18 -1.90 30.30 1.74
C SER A 18 -2.93 29.68 2.67
N ASP A 19 -3.20 28.38 2.52
CA ASP A 19 -4.20 27.69 3.34
C ASP A 19 -3.70 27.51 4.78
N LEU A 20 -2.41 27.20 4.94
CA LEU A 20 -1.75 27.14 6.23
C LEU A 20 -1.71 28.52 6.90
N ALA A 21 -1.34 29.57 6.16
CA ALA A 21 -1.28 30.94 6.66
C ALA A 21 -2.66 31.39 7.19
N LYS A 22 -3.73 31.16 6.41
CA LYS A 22 -5.11 31.44 6.84
C LYS A 22 -5.51 30.66 8.08
N ALA A 23 -5.17 29.37 8.15
CA ALA A 23 -5.47 28.55 9.32
C ALA A 23 -4.74 29.02 10.58
N MET A 24 -3.59 29.70 10.43
CA MET A 24 -2.85 30.31 11.53
C MET A 24 -3.20 31.78 11.77
N GLY A 25 -4.27 32.28 11.15
CA GLY A 25 -4.79 33.64 11.37
C GLY A 25 -4.11 34.74 10.57
N TYR A 26 -3.27 34.40 9.59
CA TYR A 26 -2.59 35.36 8.72
C TYR A 26 -3.37 35.62 7.41
N GLY A 27 -3.25 36.84 6.89
CA GLY A 27 -3.75 37.20 5.55
C GLY A 27 -2.93 36.58 4.42
N ASP A 28 -3.45 36.66 3.18
CA ASP A 28 -2.76 36.14 2.00
C ASP A 28 -1.45 36.90 1.72
N GLY A 29 -0.34 36.18 1.52
CA GLY A 29 0.81 36.69 0.75
C GLY A 29 1.89 37.51 1.49
N ILE A 30 1.92 37.56 2.82
CA ILE A 30 2.98 38.30 3.53
C ILE A 30 4.17 37.38 3.82
N ALA A 31 5.34 37.68 3.24
CA ALA A 31 6.57 36.93 3.51
C ALA A 31 6.98 36.96 5.00
N ALA A 32 6.69 38.06 5.71
CA ALA A 32 6.87 38.16 7.16
C ALA A 32 6.04 37.13 7.94
N ALA A 33 4.81 36.83 7.51
CA ALA A 33 3.99 35.79 8.14
C ALA A 33 4.66 34.41 8.07
N ALA A 34 5.44 34.13 7.03
CA ALA A 34 6.16 32.86 6.92
C ALA A 34 7.20 32.69 8.04
N PHE A 35 7.83 33.78 8.49
CA PHE A 35 8.80 33.75 9.59
C PHE A 35 8.13 33.45 10.94
N GLU A 36 7.01 34.14 11.23
CA GLU A 36 6.25 33.91 12.47
C GLU A 36 5.63 32.51 12.50
N ILE A 37 5.03 32.07 11.38
CA ILE A 37 4.53 30.70 11.21
C ILE A 37 5.66 29.70 11.42
N ASN A 38 6.84 29.94 10.83
CA ASN A 38 7.99 29.05 11.01
C ASN A 38 8.38 28.93 12.48
N SER A 39 8.46 30.06 13.20
CA SER A 39 8.81 30.10 14.62
C SER A 39 7.78 29.35 15.46
N ALA A 40 6.48 29.57 15.22
CA ALA A 40 5.41 28.88 15.94
C ALA A 40 5.42 27.36 15.68
N LEU A 41 5.68 26.93 14.44
CA LEU A 41 5.80 25.52 14.10
C LEU A 41 7.08 24.90 14.66
N GLU A 42 8.19 25.63 14.76
CA GLU A 42 9.43 25.16 15.42
C GLU A 42 9.24 24.89 16.91
N THR A 43 8.52 25.77 17.61
CA THR A 43 8.15 25.54 19.01
C THR A 43 7.31 24.28 19.13
N GLN A 44 6.26 24.14 18.31
CA GLN A 44 5.40 22.96 18.34
C GLN A 44 6.12 21.65 17.97
N LEU A 45 7.09 21.68 17.04
CA LEU A 45 7.93 20.53 16.76
C LEU A 45 8.80 20.14 17.96
N SER A 46 9.28 21.13 18.72
CA SER A 46 10.07 20.90 19.94
C SER A 46 9.20 20.27 21.04
N ASP A 47 8.02 20.86 21.28
CA ASP A 47 7.08 20.41 22.32
C ASP A 47 6.58 18.98 22.09
N LYS A 48 6.61 18.50 20.84
CA LYS A 48 6.16 17.17 20.42
C LYS A 48 7.31 16.20 20.12
N ASP A 49 8.57 16.60 20.32
CA ASP A 49 9.76 15.82 19.99
C ASP A 49 9.84 15.36 18.52
N LEU A 50 9.38 16.22 17.60
CA LEU A 50 9.32 15.93 16.16
C LEU A 50 10.48 16.53 15.37
N LYS A 51 11.40 17.24 16.04
CA LYS A 51 12.55 17.89 15.37
C LYS A 51 13.44 16.88 14.66
N SER A 52 13.75 15.75 15.30
CA SER A 52 14.60 14.72 14.71
C SER A 52 13.96 14.13 13.45
N LEU A 53 12.67 13.79 13.50
CA LEU A 53 11.93 13.31 12.35
C LEU A 53 11.88 14.35 11.22
N TYR A 54 11.70 15.62 11.54
CA TYR A 54 11.70 16.69 10.55
C TYR A 54 13.07 16.87 9.87
N TYR A 55 14.14 17.08 10.65
CA TYR A 55 15.44 17.47 10.13
C TYR A 55 16.25 16.30 9.54
N TYR A 56 16.09 15.09 10.07
CA TYR A 56 16.88 13.93 9.62
C TYR A 56 16.13 13.01 8.67
N VAL A 57 14.79 13.13 8.56
CA VAL A 57 14.01 12.27 7.66
C VAL A 57 13.24 13.11 6.64
N GLU A 58 12.27 13.90 7.06
CA GLU A 58 11.33 14.50 6.11
C GLU A 58 11.95 15.60 5.25
N LEU A 59 12.69 16.53 5.85
CA LEU A 59 13.32 17.61 5.12
C LEU A 59 14.36 17.13 4.08
N PRO A 60 15.33 16.25 4.41
CA PRO A 60 16.27 15.77 3.41
C PRO A 60 15.62 14.88 2.34
N LEU A 61 14.52 14.18 2.67
CA LEU A 61 13.81 13.35 1.72
C LEU A 61 13.19 14.17 0.59
N GLU A 62 12.80 15.42 0.82
CA GLU A 62 12.30 16.34 -0.22
C GLU A 62 13.23 16.38 -1.43
N ARG A 63 14.55 16.42 -1.20
CA ARG A 63 15.54 16.44 -2.28
C ARG A 63 15.56 15.13 -3.07
N VAL A 64 15.48 14.00 -2.37
CA VAL A 64 15.45 12.67 -3.01
C VAL A 64 14.21 12.54 -3.88
N LEU A 65 13.05 12.94 -3.36
CA LEU A 65 11.79 12.92 -4.11
C LEU A 65 11.87 13.83 -5.33
N PHE A 66 12.38 15.05 -5.20
CA PHE A 66 12.56 15.96 -6.33
C PHE A 66 13.42 15.33 -7.44
N ASP A 67 14.52 14.68 -7.09
CA ASP A 67 15.40 14.03 -8.07
C ASP A 67 14.73 12.79 -8.71
N MET A 68 13.92 12.03 -7.96
CA MET A 68 13.10 10.93 -8.51
C MET A 68 12.03 11.45 -9.48
N GLU A 69 11.27 12.46 -9.09
CA GLU A 69 10.22 13.07 -9.93
C GLU A 69 10.81 13.62 -11.22
N ARG A 70 11.96 14.30 -11.15
CA ARG A 70 12.66 14.81 -12.34
C ARG A 70 13.20 13.68 -13.21
N THR A 71 13.62 12.57 -12.63
CA THR A 71 14.15 11.43 -13.39
C THR A 71 13.02 10.71 -14.13
N GLY A 72 11.89 10.44 -13.47
CA GLY A 72 10.74 9.76 -14.08
C GLY A 72 11.00 8.29 -14.44
N PHE A 73 9.96 7.60 -14.90
CA PHE A 73 10.01 6.19 -15.32
C PHE A 73 9.74 6.09 -16.81
N LYS A 74 10.68 5.51 -17.56
CA LYS A 74 10.53 5.31 -19.01
C LYS A 74 9.47 4.29 -19.36
N ILE A 75 8.72 4.58 -20.42
CA ILE A 75 7.64 3.75 -20.94
C ILE A 75 8.02 3.20 -22.32
N ASP A 76 7.86 1.88 -22.48
CA ASP A 76 7.88 1.24 -23.78
C ASP A 76 6.53 1.46 -24.47
N ILE A 77 6.50 2.40 -25.42
CA ILE A 77 5.31 2.76 -26.20
C ILE A 77 4.78 1.60 -27.03
N LYS A 78 5.67 0.71 -27.51
CA LYS A 78 5.26 -0.44 -28.31
C LYS A 78 4.47 -1.41 -27.44
N VAL A 79 5.01 -1.77 -26.26
CA VAL A 79 4.33 -2.63 -25.29
C VAL A 79 3.01 -2.01 -24.82
N LEU A 80 2.99 -0.71 -24.56
CA LEU A 80 1.77 0.01 -24.19
C LEU A 80 0.68 -0.09 -25.26
N ASN A 81 1.03 0.07 -26.54
CA ASN A 81 0.09 -0.07 -27.65
C ASN A 81 -0.39 -1.51 -27.81
N GLU A 82 0.51 -2.50 -27.77
CA GLU A 82 0.16 -3.91 -27.89
C GLU A 82 -0.81 -4.37 -26.77
N LEU A 83 -0.60 -3.90 -25.54
CA LEU A 83 -1.52 -4.16 -24.43
C LEU A 83 -2.86 -3.45 -24.64
N GLY A 84 -2.85 -2.20 -25.12
CA GLY A 84 -4.04 -1.43 -25.44
C GLY A 84 -4.93 -2.14 -26.47
N ASP A 85 -4.34 -2.54 -27.60
CA ASP A 85 -5.07 -3.22 -28.68
C ASP A 85 -5.64 -4.55 -28.21
N ARG A 86 -4.86 -5.34 -27.47
CA ARG A 86 -5.29 -6.63 -26.90
C ARG A 86 -6.49 -6.48 -25.97
N TYR A 87 -6.42 -5.56 -25.00
CA TYR A 87 -7.53 -5.34 -24.07
C TYR A 87 -8.75 -4.74 -24.75
N ASN A 88 -8.56 -3.88 -25.75
CA ASN A 88 -9.67 -3.32 -26.51
C ASN A 88 -10.41 -4.41 -27.30
N GLU A 89 -9.68 -5.32 -27.93
CA GLU A 89 -10.29 -6.45 -28.64
C GLU A 89 -11.02 -7.40 -27.68
N GLU A 90 -10.40 -7.76 -26.56
CA GLU A 90 -11.05 -8.57 -25.52
C GLU A 90 -12.32 -7.90 -24.98
N LEU A 91 -12.32 -6.58 -24.79
CA LEU A 91 -13.52 -5.83 -24.37
C LEU A 91 -14.65 -5.91 -25.40
N LYS A 92 -14.35 -5.90 -26.70
CA LYS A 92 -15.39 -6.07 -27.74
C LYS A 92 -15.99 -7.48 -27.68
N THR A 93 -15.14 -8.51 -27.60
CA THR A 93 -15.59 -9.90 -27.47
C THR A 93 -16.48 -10.10 -26.24
N LEU A 94 -16.01 -9.67 -25.07
CA LEU A 94 -16.78 -9.75 -23.82
C LEU A 94 -18.09 -8.97 -23.89
N THR A 95 -18.11 -7.84 -24.60
CA THR A 95 -19.34 -7.04 -24.77
C THR A 95 -20.40 -7.83 -25.53
N GLU A 96 -20.05 -8.46 -26.65
CA GLU A 96 -20.99 -9.25 -27.44
C GLU A 96 -21.41 -10.53 -26.70
N GLU A 97 -20.51 -11.19 -25.99
CA GLU A 97 -20.84 -12.35 -25.13
C GLU A 97 -21.81 -11.97 -24.01
N ILE A 98 -21.61 -10.81 -23.36
CA ILE A 98 -22.53 -10.30 -22.32
C ILE A 98 -23.90 -9.99 -22.92
N TYR A 99 -23.96 -9.37 -24.11
CA TYR A 99 -25.24 -9.09 -24.77
C TYR A 99 -25.97 -10.37 -25.16
N SER A 100 -25.25 -11.37 -25.67
CA SER A 100 -25.82 -12.68 -25.99
C SER A 100 -26.36 -13.36 -24.74
N ALA A 101 -25.59 -13.41 -23.65
CA ALA A 101 -26.01 -14.01 -22.38
C ALA A 101 -27.15 -13.24 -21.67
N ALA A 102 -27.25 -11.92 -21.86
CA ALA A 102 -28.32 -11.09 -21.33
C ALA A 102 -29.58 -11.09 -22.22
N GLY A 103 -29.46 -11.52 -23.48
CA GLY A 103 -30.53 -11.48 -24.48
C GLY A 103 -30.94 -10.07 -24.92
N GLU A 104 -30.16 -9.03 -24.60
CA GLU A 104 -30.36 -7.66 -25.09
C GLU A 104 -29.11 -6.80 -24.94
N ARG A 105 -29.11 -5.63 -25.59
CA ARG A 105 -28.04 -4.64 -25.50
C ARG A 105 -28.34 -3.62 -24.41
N PHE A 106 -27.34 -3.32 -23.59
CA PHE A 106 -27.44 -2.34 -22.51
C PHE A 106 -26.06 -1.75 -22.18
N ASN A 107 -26.01 -0.69 -21.39
CA ASN A 107 -24.75 -0.15 -20.90
C ASN A 107 -24.21 -0.99 -19.73
N ILE A 108 -23.25 -1.86 -20.03
CA ILE A 108 -22.56 -2.74 -19.05
C ILE A 108 -21.90 -1.93 -17.92
N ASN A 109 -21.49 -0.68 -18.18
CA ASN A 109 -20.88 0.21 -17.19
C ASN A 109 -21.91 0.90 -16.28
N SER A 110 -23.20 0.88 -16.63
CA SER A 110 -24.27 1.45 -15.80
C SER A 110 -24.69 0.45 -14.72
N PRO A 111 -24.43 0.71 -13.43
CA PRO A 111 -24.83 -0.20 -12.36
C PRO A 111 -26.34 -0.44 -12.32
N GLN A 112 -27.12 0.56 -12.71
CA GLN A 112 -28.58 0.49 -12.74
C GLN A 112 -29.08 -0.45 -13.84
N GLN A 113 -28.56 -0.30 -15.07
CA GLN A 113 -28.98 -1.16 -16.18
C GLN A 113 -28.49 -2.59 -15.96
N LEU A 114 -27.24 -2.77 -15.54
CA LEU A 114 -26.73 -4.10 -15.20
C LEU A 114 -27.56 -4.75 -14.07
N GLY A 115 -27.92 -3.99 -13.03
CA GLY A 115 -28.76 -4.49 -11.95
C GLY A 115 -30.13 -4.96 -12.45
N ALA A 116 -30.78 -4.19 -13.32
CA ALA A 116 -32.06 -4.57 -13.91
C ALA A 116 -31.95 -5.88 -14.72
N ILE A 117 -30.90 -6.02 -15.54
CA ILE A 117 -30.64 -7.26 -16.30
C ILE A 117 -30.46 -8.46 -15.36
N LEU A 118 -29.58 -8.33 -14.36
CA LEU A 118 -29.24 -9.44 -13.47
C LEU A 118 -30.42 -9.88 -12.60
N PHE A 119 -31.13 -8.92 -12.00
CA PHE A 119 -32.08 -9.21 -10.93
C PHE A 119 -33.54 -9.18 -11.38
N ASP A 120 -33.92 -8.30 -12.31
CA ASP A 120 -35.31 -8.22 -12.78
C ASP A 120 -35.55 -9.16 -13.96
N LYS A 121 -34.63 -9.19 -14.95
CA LYS A 121 -34.80 -10.02 -16.17
C LYS A 121 -34.34 -11.46 -15.99
N LEU A 122 -33.09 -11.65 -15.55
CA LEU A 122 -32.52 -12.99 -15.36
C LEU A 122 -32.96 -13.63 -14.04
N GLY A 123 -33.61 -12.87 -13.15
CA GLY A 123 -34.19 -13.38 -11.91
C GLY A 123 -33.17 -13.92 -10.90
N LEU A 124 -31.91 -13.47 -10.96
CA LEU A 124 -30.87 -13.93 -10.03
C LEU A 124 -31.25 -13.54 -8.60
N GLN A 125 -31.24 -14.52 -7.68
CA GLN A 125 -31.48 -14.25 -6.27
C GLN A 125 -30.26 -13.51 -5.69
N HIS A 126 -30.45 -12.70 -4.63
CA HIS A 126 -29.45 -11.84 -3.92
C HIS A 126 -29.31 -10.37 -4.34
N GLY A 127 -30.25 -9.81 -5.11
CA GLY A 127 -30.32 -8.37 -5.36
C GLY A 127 -30.65 -7.55 -4.10
N LYS A 128 -29.67 -7.27 -3.22
CA LYS A 128 -29.86 -6.29 -2.14
C LYS A 128 -30.03 -4.90 -2.74
N LYS A 129 -31.23 -4.32 -2.64
CA LYS A 129 -31.47 -2.90 -2.94
C LYS A 129 -30.59 -2.04 -2.04
N THR A 130 -29.82 -1.13 -2.63
CA THR A 130 -28.95 -0.24 -1.84
C THR A 130 -29.80 0.67 -0.95
N LYS A 131 -29.53 0.70 0.36
CA LYS A 131 -30.21 1.63 1.29
C LYS A 131 -30.06 3.07 0.78
N GLY A 132 -31.17 3.71 0.41
CA GLY A 132 -31.21 5.11 -0.03
C GLY A 132 -31.02 5.38 -1.54
N LYS A 133 -30.91 4.35 -2.40
CA LYS A 133 -30.91 4.52 -3.87
C LYS A 133 -31.87 3.52 -4.52
N THR A 134 -32.55 3.93 -5.59
CA THR A 134 -33.57 3.17 -6.34
C THR A 134 -33.03 1.98 -7.16
N GLY A 135 -31.85 1.42 -6.82
CA GLY A 135 -31.19 0.39 -7.61
C GLY A 135 -30.60 -0.77 -6.80
N TYR A 136 -30.26 -1.85 -7.50
CA TYR A 136 -29.55 -3.00 -6.94
C TYR A 136 -28.05 -2.70 -6.81
N SER A 137 -27.42 -3.24 -5.78
CA SER A 137 -25.97 -3.21 -5.69
C SER A 137 -25.36 -4.28 -6.61
N VAL A 138 -24.47 -3.85 -7.50
CA VAL A 138 -23.69 -4.72 -8.39
C VAL A 138 -22.20 -4.60 -8.09
N ALA A 139 -21.83 -4.43 -6.81
CA ALA A 139 -20.43 -4.46 -6.39
C ALA A 139 -19.80 -5.82 -6.71
N ALA A 140 -18.48 -5.86 -6.96
CA ALA A 140 -17.77 -7.12 -7.29
C ALA A 140 -18.05 -8.22 -6.26
N GLU A 141 -18.04 -7.85 -4.97
CA GLU A 141 -18.31 -8.75 -3.84
C GLU A 141 -19.70 -9.39 -3.87
N ILE A 142 -20.71 -8.73 -4.44
CA ILE A 142 -22.06 -9.28 -4.57
C ILE A 142 -22.15 -10.15 -5.81
N LEU A 143 -21.51 -9.72 -6.90
CA LEU A 143 -21.45 -10.49 -8.13
C LEU A 143 -20.70 -11.82 -7.92
N GLU A 144 -19.66 -11.85 -7.11
CA GLU A 144 -18.92 -13.07 -6.77
C GLU A 144 -19.77 -14.12 -6.03
N GLU A 145 -20.91 -13.74 -5.44
CA GLU A 145 -21.85 -14.65 -4.79
C GLU A 145 -22.90 -15.23 -5.77
N LEU A 146 -22.93 -14.76 -7.02
CA LEU A 146 -23.91 -15.17 -8.03
C LEU A 146 -23.33 -16.20 -9.00
N ASP A 147 -23.98 -17.36 -9.09
CA ASP A 147 -23.62 -18.39 -10.06
C ASP A 147 -24.40 -18.20 -11.37
N HIS A 148 -23.83 -17.43 -12.30
CA HIS A 148 -24.38 -17.27 -13.65
C HIS A 148 -23.29 -16.89 -14.67
N PRO A 149 -23.32 -17.41 -15.92
CA PRO A 149 -22.31 -17.10 -16.95
C PRO A 149 -22.13 -15.60 -17.21
N VAL A 150 -23.23 -14.85 -17.31
CA VAL A 150 -23.19 -13.38 -17.50
C VAL A 150 -22.40 -12.67 -16.40
N VAL A 151 -22.42 -13.17 -15.16
CA VAL A 151 -21.73 -12.55 -14.03
C VAL A 151 -20.23 -12.75 -14.16
N THR A 152 -19.79 -13.94 -14.53
CA THR A 152 -18.38 -14.24 -14.82
C THR A 152 -17.85 -13.32 -15.93
N LEU A 153 -18.62 -13.17 -17.02
CA LEU A 153 -18.27 -12.28 -18.13
C LEU A 153 -18.19 -10.82 -17.69
N VAL A 154 -19.15 -10.34 -16.90
CA VAL A 154 -19.17 -8.95 -16.38
C VAL A 154 -17.99 -8.68 -15.43
N LEU A 155 -17.65 -9.64 -14.55
CA LEU A 155 -16.49 -9.51 -13.67
C LEU A 155 -15.17 -9.45 -14.47
N ARG A 156 -15.06 -10.25 -15.54
CA ARG A 156 -13.93 -10.19 -16.48
C ARG A 156 -13.90 -8.84 -17.21
N TYR A 157 -15.02 -8.42 -17.79
CA TYR A 157 -15.15 -7.13 -18.49
C TYR A 157 -14.71 -5.97 -17.61
N ARG A 158 -15.20 -5.88 -16.37
CA ARG A 158 -14.82 -4.80 -15.45
C ARG A 158 -13.33 -4.79 -15.12
N ARG A 159 -12.73 -5.97 -14.98
CA ARG A 159 -11.29 -6.11 -14.72
C ARG A 159 -10.48 -5.58 -15.90
N ILE A 160 -10.74 -6.07 -17.10
CA ILE A 160 -10.04 -5.63 -18.32
C ILE A 160 -10.33 -4.16 -18.62
N LYS A 161 -11.57 -3.71 -18.43
CA LYS A 161 -11.94 -2.31 -18.62
C LYS A 161 -11.15 -1.39 -17.70
N LYS A 162 -11.01 -1.76 -16.42
CA LYS A 162 -10.16 -1.02 -15.47
C LYS A 162 -8.70 -1.04 -15.89
N LEU A 163 -8.16 -2.19 -16.31
CA LEU A 163 -6.78 -2.30 -16.78
C LEU A 163 -6.51 -1.35 -17.96
N HIS A 164 -7.38 -1.41 -18.97
CA HIS A 164 -7.31 -0.57 -20.15
C HIS A 164 -7.52 0.93 -19.83
N SER A 165 -8.62 1.29 -19.16
CA SER A 165 -8.96 2.71 -18.95
C SER A 165 -8.02 3.41 -17.99
N THR A 166 -7.62 2.76 -16.90
CA THR A 166 -6.83 3.41 -15.84
C THR A 166 -5.34 3.40 -16.18
N TYR A 167 -4.81 2.31 -16.74
CA TYR A 167 -3.36 2.15 -16.86
C TYR A 167 -2.85 2.25 -18.30
N ILE A 168 -3.65 1.94 -19.32
CA ILE A 168 -3.23 2.18 -20.71
C ILE A 168 -3.63 3.59 -21.13
N GLU A 169 -4.93 3.84 -21.24
CA GLU A 169 -5.45 5.13 -21.71
C GLU A 169 -5.22 6.26 -20.70
N GLY A 170 -5.23 5.95 -19.41
CA GLY A 170 -4.96 6.93 -18.36
C GLY A 170 -3.49 7.38 -18.29
N ILE A 171 -2.55 6.52 -18.68
CA ILE A 171 -1.11 6.84 -18.64
C ILE A 171 -0.65 7.49 -19.95
N ARG A 172 -1.21 7.08 -21.10
CA ARG A 172 -0.85 7.58 -22.43
C ARG A 172 -0.70 9.12 -22.52
N PRO A 173 -1.63 9.97 -22.04
CA PRO A 173 -1.49 11.43 -22.12
C PRO A 173 -0.47 12.01 -21.13
N LEU A 174 0.03 11.22 -20.17
CA LEU A 174 0.99 11.63 -19.15
C LEU A 174 2.44 11.33 -19.54
N ILE A 175 2.65 10.68 -20.69
CA ILE A 175 3.99 10.43 -21.22
C ILE A 175 4.53 11.73 -21.80
N MET A 176 5.65 12.19 -21.24
CA MET A 176 6.31 13.42 -21.65
C MET A 176 7.19 13.20 -22.89
N LYS A 177 7.74 14.30 -23.44
CA LYS A 177 8.56 14.29 -24.67
C LYS A 177 9.81 13.41 -24.58
N ASP A 178 10.29 13.14 -23.38
CA ASP A 178 11.42 12.26 -23.11
C ASP A 178 11.04 10.76 -23.07
N GLY A 179 9.76 10.44 -23.31
CA GLY A 179 9.24 9.08 -23.29
C GLY A 179 9.03 8.53 -21.88
N ARG A 180 8.98 9.39 -20.87
CA ARG A 180 8.84 9.01 -19.46
C ARG A 180 7.54 9.53 -18.87
N VAL A 181 7.13 8.90 -17.78
CA VAL A 181 6.09 9.42 -16.88
C VAL A 181 6.74 9.93 -15.60
N HIS A 182 6.31 11.10 -15.16
CA HIS A 182 6.86 11.78 -13.98
C HIS A 182 5.77 11.82 -12.91
N THR A 183 5.76 10.82 -12.03
CA THR A 183 4.85 10.84 -10.89
C THR A 183 5.23 11.94 -9.92
N VAL A 184 4.26 12.42 -9.14
CA VAL A 184 4.47 13.37 -8.06
C VAL A 184 4.27 12.67 -6.72
N PHE A 185 5.32 12.62 -5.90
CA PHE A 185 5.30 12.04 -4.56
C PHE A 185 4.77 13.08 -3.56
N LYS A 186 3.57 12.84 -3.04
CA LYS A 186 3.00 13.66 -1.95
C LYS A 186 3.51 13.16 -0.62
N GLN A 187 4.43 13.92 -0.02
CA GLN A 187 5.03 13.63 1.28
C GLN A 187 4.10 13.88 2.47
N CYS A 188 3.14 14.81 2.32
CA CYS A 188 2.26 15.26 3.40
C CYS A 188 0.81 14.75 3.29
N LEU A 189 0.49 13.73 2.48
CA LEU A 189 -0.92 13.37 2.21
C LEU A 189 -1.51 12.34 3.19
N THR A 190 -0.75 11.30 3.53
CA THR A 190 -1.28 10.19 4.32
C THR A 190 -1.16 10.44 5.82
N SER A 191 -2.08 9.94 6.64
CA SER A 191 -2.01 10.09 8.10
C SER A 191 -0.98 9.17 8.78
N THR A 192 -0.42 8.21 8.03
CA THR A 192 0.53 7.23 8.57
C THR A 192 1.99 7.52 8.23
N GLY A 193 2.28 8.54 7.43
CA GLY A 193 3.65 8.85 7.02
C GLY A 193 4.06 8.23 5.69
N ARG A 194 3.25 7.35 5.11
CA ARG A 194 3.48 6.79 3.77
C ARG A 194 3.51 7.91 2.72
N LEU A 195 4.42 7.79 1.77
CA LEU A 195 4.32 8.54 0.53
C LEU A 195 3.06 8.10 -0.23
N SER A 196 2.50 9.01 -1.02
CA SER A 196 1.51 8.68 -2.04
C SER A 196 1.96 9.25 -3.37
N SER A 197 1.58 8.62 -4.47
CA SER A 197 1.96 9.08 -5.81
C SER A 197 0.73 9.53 -6.62
N THR A 198 0.87 10.57 -7.44
CA THR A 198 -0.20 11.12 -8.29
C THR A 198 0.35 11.56 -9.64
N GLU A 199 -0.50 11.61 -10.67
CA GLU A 199 -0.20 12.18 -11.99
C GLU A 199 1.00 11.54 -12.76
N PRO A 200 1.04 10.21 -12.99
CA PRO A 200 0.08 9.17 -12.59
C PRO A 200 0.40 8.58 -11.21
N ASN A 201 -0.57 7.89 -10.60
CA ASN A 201 -0.31 7.11 -9.39
C ASN A 201 0.39 5.80 -9.75
N LEU A 202 1.72 5.79 -9.66
CA LEU A 202 2.56 4.62 -9.95
C LEU A 202 2.62 3.60 -8.80
N GLN A 203 2.21 3.98 -7.59
CA GLN A 203 2.13 3.04 -6.46
C GLN A 203 0.96 2.04 -6.58
N ASN A 204 -0.04 2.35 -7.41
CA ASN A 204 -1.22 1.50 -7.62
C ASN A 204 -1.17 0.69 -8.92
N ILE A 205 0.01 0.53 -9.53
CA ILE A 205 0.17 -0.33 -10.71
C ILE A 205 -0.07 -1.80 -10.30
N PRO A 206 -0.99 -2.53 -10.98
CA PRO A 206 -1.44 -3.82 -10.50
C PRO A 206 -0.33 -4.88 -10.47
N ILE A 207 -0.42 -5.78 -9.49
CA ILE A 207 0.50 -6.93 -9.35
C ILE A 207 -0.21 -8.26 -9.02
N ARG A 208 -1.46 -8.21 -8.55
CA ARG A 208 -2.11 -9.40 -7.97
C ARG A 208 -2.60 -10.41 -9.01
N THR A 209 -2.98 -9.97 -10.21
CA THR A 209 -3.45 -10.86 -11.28
C THR A 209 -2.40 -10.98 -12.38
N ALA A 210 -2.42 -12.07 -13.14
CA ALA A 210 -1.48 -12.28 -14.24
C ALA A 210 -1.52 -11.12 -15.25
N GLU A 211 -2.73 -10.70 -15.63
CA GLU A 211 -2.95 -9.60 -16.58
C GLU A 211 -2.56 -8.25 -16.00
N GLY A 212 -2.86 -8.04 -14.70
CA GLY A 212 -2.46 -6.82 -14.01
C GLY A 212 -0.94 -6.67 -13.96
N ARG A 213 -0.21 -7.78 -13.75
CA ARG A 213 1.25 -7.80 -13.80
C ARG A 213 1.77 -7.45 -15.19
N GLU A 214 1.08 -7.82 -16.26
CA GLU A 214 1.54 -7.49 -17.62
C GLU A 214 1.65 -5.99 -17.88
N ILE A 215 0.83 -5.16 -17.21
CA ILE A 215 0.96 -3.69 -17.26
C ILE A 215 2.38 -3.25 -16.87
N ARG A 216 3.04 -3.94 -15.94
CA ARG A 216 4.39 -3.61 -15.49
C ARG A 216 5.46 -3.79 -16.57
N LYS A 217 5.19 -4.59 -17.62
CA LYS A 217 6.12 -4.81 -18.75
C LYS A 217 6.39 -3.54 -19.55
N MET A 218 5.47 -2.56 -19.54
CA MET A 218 5.68 -1.31 -20.26
C MET A 218 6.65 -0.37 -19.54
N PHE A 219 6.99 -0.62 -18.28
CA PHE A 219 7.92 0.19 -17.52
C PHE A 219 9.33 -0.42 -17.63
N VAL A 220 10.24 0.31 -18.27
CA VAL A 220 11.54 -0.20 -18.71
C VAL A 220 12.68 0.72 -18.26
N PRO A 221 13.93 0.22 -18.15
CA PRO A 221 15.09 1.04 -17.82
C PRO A 221 15.53 1.88 -19.02
N ASP A 222 16.45 2.81 -18.79
CA ASP A 222 17.12 3.53 -19.86
C ASP A 222 17.96 2.62 -20.77
N LYS A 223 18.30 3.12 -21.96
CA LYS A 223 19.11 2.34 -22.91
C LYS A 223 20.50 2.11 -22.30
N GLY A 224 20.91 0.85 -22.20
CA GLY A 224 22.18 0.46 -21.56
C GLY A 224 22.05 0.23 -20.04
N ASN A 225 20.85 0.39 -19.49
CA ASN A 225 20.55 0.15 -18.09
C ASN A 225 19.68 -1.11 -17.89
N THR A 226 19.59 -1.53 -16.64
CA THR A 226 18.68 -2.53 -16.08
C THR A 226 17.94 -1.90 -14.89
N LEU A 227 16.74 -2.38 -14.59
CA LEU A 227 16.10 -2.05 -13.33
C LEU A 227 16.71 -2.88 -12.21
N VAL A 228 16.98 -2.25 -11.07
CA VAL A 228 17.31 -2.92 -9.82
C VAL A 228 16.21 -2.58 -8.82
N SER A 229 15.50 -3.60 -8.34
CA SER A 229 14.44 -3.43 -7.34
C SER A 229 14.80 -4.19 -6.06
N ALA A 230 14.40 -3.65 -4.91
CA ALA A 230 14.41 -4.37 -3.65
C ALA A 230 13.16 -4.06 -2.83
N ASP A 231 12.56 -5.10 -2.25
CA ASP A 231 11.41 -5.02 -1.36
C ASP A 231 11.74 -5.65 -0.01
N TYR A 232 11.18 -5.10 1.07
CA TYR A 232 11.32 -5.72 2.38
C TYR A 232 10.44 -6.96 2.51
N SER A 233 11.05 -8.09 2.87
CA SER A 233 10.30 -9.29 3.21
C SER A 233 9.52 -9.09 4.51
N GLN A 234 8.19 -8.90 4.41
CA GLN A 234 7.25 -8.92 5.53
C GLN A 234 7.53 -7.86 6.61
N ILE A 235 7.89 -6.63 6.20
CA ILE A 235 8.32 -5.58 7.15
C ILE A 235 7.31 -5.32 8.29
N GLU A 236 6.01 -5.31 8.01
CA GLU A 236 4.99 -5.05 9.04
C GLU A 236 4.89 -6.20 10.05
N LEU A 237 5.12 -7.46 9.66
CA LEU A 237 5.18 -8.59 10.61
C LEU A 237 6.46 -8.58 11.43
N ARG A 238 7.59 -8.18 10.85
CA ARG A 238 8.84 -8.00 11.59
C ARG A 238 8.71 -6.88 12.62
N LEU A 239 8.05 -5.78 12.25
CA LEU A 239 7.72 -4.70 13.19
C LEU A 239 6.75 -5.16 14.27
N LEU A 240 5.78 -6.02 13.94
CA LEU A 240 4.88 -6.60 14.93
C LEU A 240 5.67 -7.42 15.95
N ALA A 241 6.57 -8.29 15.50
CA ALA A 241 7.49 -9.04 16.37
C ALA A 241 8.35 -8.11 17.22
N HIS A 242 8.83 -7.02 16.61
CA HIS A 242 9.65 -6.04 17.29
C HIS A 242 8.93 -5.35 18.44
N PHE A 243 7.76 -4.79 18.18
CA PHE A 243 7.05 -4.02 19.19
C PHE A 243 6.35 -4.90 20.23
N SER A 244 5.83 -6.07 19.83
CA SER A 244 5.22 -7.00 20.79
C SER A 244 6.26 -7.65 21.70
N ASN A 245 7.51 -7.78 21.24
CA ASN A 245 8.53 -8.59 21.89
C ASN A 245 8.05 -10.02 22.17
N ASP A 246 7.15 -10.54 21.33
CA ASP A 246 6.68 -11.91 21.47
C ASP A 246 7.85 -12.87 21.24
N PRO A 247 8.19 -13.73 22.22
CA PRO A 247 9.41 -14.53 22.17
C PRO A 247 9.36 -15.58 21.05
N VAL A 248 8.18 -16.16 20.78
CA VAL A 248 8.03 -17.17 19.72
C VAL A 248 8.21 -16.51 18.36
N LEU A 249 7.55 -15.38 18.13
CA LEU A 249 7.63 -14.67 16.85
C LEU A 249 9.02 -14.05 16.62
N THR A 250 9.64 -13.49 17.66
CA THR A 250 10.98 -12.89 17.59
C THR A 250 12.03 -13.94 17.26
N GLU A 251 12.00 -15.09 17.95
CA GLU A 251 12.96 -16.17 17.75
C GLU A 251 12.83 -16.79 16.36
N ALA A 252 11.60 -17.01 15.90
CA ALA A 252 11.34 -17.53 14.56
C ALA A 252 11.94 -16.62 13.46
N TYR A 253 11.83 -15.28 13.61
CA TYR A 253 12.47 -14.35 12.67
C TYR A 253 14.00 -14.34 12.77
N ARG A 254 14.58 -14.51 13.96
CA ARG A 254 16.03 -14.60 14.15
C ARG A 254 16.62 -15.85 13.53
N ASN A 255 15.88 -16.96 13.59
CA ASN A 255 16.29 -18.25 13.03
C ASN A 255 15.99 -18.38 11.53
N GLY A 256 15.40 -17.35 10.90
CA GLY A 256 15.05 -17.38 9.47
C GLY A 256 13.91 -18.36 9.16
N GLU A 257 13.05 -18.65 10.13
CA GLU A 257 11.94 -19.58 9.97
C GLU A 257 10.80 -18.96 9.12
N ASP A 258 10.06 -19.82 8.43
CA ASP A 258 8.85 -19.40 7.73
C ASP A 258 7.70 -19.23 8.72
N ILE A 259 7.44 -17.97 9.11
CA ILE A 259 6.39 -17.63 10.08
C ILE A 259 4.99 -18.11 9.64
N HIS A 260 4.71 -18.16 8.33
CA HIS A 260 3.41 -18.65 7.87
C HIS A 260 3.29 -20.15 8.05
N ALA A 261 4.36 -20.89 7.79
CA ALA A 261 4.40 -22.33 8.03
C ALA A 261 4.40 -22.62 9.54
N LEU A 262 5.12 -21.85 10.35
CA LEU A 262 5.11 -21.95 11.81
C LEU A 262 3.71 -21.72 12.38
N THR A 263 3.04 -20.63 11.99
CA THR A 263 1.66 -20.36 12.40
C THR A 263 0.74 -21.50 11.97
N ALA A 264 0.86 -22.00 10.73
CA ALA A 264 0.06 -23.13 10.26
C ALA A 264 0.29 -24.41 11.09
N SER A 265 1.54 -24.74 11.40
CA SER A 265 1.92 -25.87 12.25
C SER A 265 1.29 -25.77 13.63
N LYS A 266 1.41 -24.61 14.29
CA LYS A 266 0.81 -24.36 15.62
C LYS A 266 -0.71 -24.43 15.61
N PHE A 267 -1.33 -23.97 14.53
CA PHE A 267 -2.80 -23.95 14.38
C PHE A 267 -3.38 -25.33 14.16
N MET A 268 -2.77 -26.09 13.26
CA MET A 268 -3.25 -27.41 12.86
C MET A 268 -2.76 -28.52 13.79
N GLY A 269 -1.82 -28.21 14.69
CA GLY A 269 -1.23 -29.19 15.60
C GLY A 269 -0.36 -30.22 14.88
N VAL A 270 0.18 -29.86 13.70
CA VAL A 270 1.01 -30.74 12.87
C VAL A 270 2.48 -30.30 12.91
N PRO A 271 3.45 -31.22 12.80
CA PRO A 271 4.86 -30.87 12.59
C PRO A 271 5.09 -29.93 11.39
N LEU A 272 6.14 -29.09 11.44
CA LEU A 272 6.42 -28.10 10.41
C LEU A 272 6.62 -28.71 9.01
N ASN A 273 7.21 -29.92 8.95
CA ASN A 273 7.42 -30.68 7.71
C ASN A 273 6.12 -31.29 7.14
N GLU A 274 5.02 -31.31 7.89
CA GLU A 274 3.70 -31.77 7.44
C GLU A 274 2.78 -30.61 7.02
N VAL A 275 3.24 -29.36 7.15
CA VAL A 275 2.48 -28.18 6.73
C VAL A 275 2.33 -28.17 5.22
N THR A 276 1.08 -28.31 4.77
CA THR A 276 0.77 -28.24 3.34
C THR A 276 0.79 -26.80 2.82
N LYS A 277 0.92 -26.63 1.50
CA LYS A 277 0.85 -25.30 0.84
C LYS A 277 -0.47 -24.57 1.15
N GLU A 278 -1.56 -25.32 1.27
CA GLU A 278 -2.87 -24.76 1.59
C GLU A 278 -2.93 -24.26 3.04
N MET A 279 -2.44 -25.05 4.00
CA MET A 279 -2.36 -24.64 5.41
C MET A 279 -1.52 -23.36 5.55
N ARG A 280 -0.36 -23.32 4.89
CA ARG A 280 0.51 -22.13 4.86
C ARG A 280 -0.20 -20.91 4.25
N ARG A 281 -0.96 -21.09 3.17
CA ARG A 281 -1.73 -20.01 2.53
C ARG A 281 -2.80 -19.44 3.46
N SER A 282 -3.52 -20.30 4.18
CA SER A 282 -4.53 -19.88 5.16
C SER A 282 -3.88 -19.12 6.32
N ALA A 283 -2.80 -19.64 6.89
CA ALA A 283 -2.04 -18.95 7.94
C ALA A 283 -1.46 -17.60 7.49
N LYS A 284 -1.00 -17.50 6.23
CA LYS A 284 -0.59 -16.23 5.63
C LYS A 284 -1.74 -15.21 5.67
N ALA A 285 -2.95 -15.60 5.24
CA ALA A 285 -4.11 -14.73 5.27
C ALA A 285 -4.47 -14.28 6.70
N VAL A 286 -4.32 -15.16 7.70
CA VAL A 286 -4.50 -14.81 9.11
C VAL A 286 -3.45 -13.81 9.58
N ASN A 287 -2.15 -14.09 9.39
CA ASN A 287 -1.06 -13.19 9.82
C ASN A 287 -1.26 -11.77 9.28
N PHE A 288 -1.56 -11.63 7.98
CA PHE A 288 -1.83 -10.31 7.39
C PHE A 288 -3.14 -9.70 7.91
N GLY A 289 -4.18 -10.51 8.14
CA GLY A 289 -5.43 -10.03 8.71
C GLY A 289 -5.26 -9.45 10.12
N ILE A 290 -4.50 -10.12 10.98
CA ILE A 290 -4.27 -9.69 12.38
C ILE A 290 -3.56 -8.33 12.43
N ILE A 291 -2.54 -8.08 11.60
CA ILE A 291 -1.85 -6.77 11.53
C ILE A 291 -2.82 -5.59 11.33
N TYR A 292 -3.94 -5.82 10.62
CA TYR A 292 -4.94 -4.79 10.32
C TYR A 292 -6.17 -4.84 11.25
N GLY A 293 -6.13 -5.64 12.31
CA GLY A 293 -7.25 -5.81 13.24
C GLY A 293 -8.50 -6.38 12.53
N ILE A 294 -8.31 -7.34 11.63
CA ILE A 294 -9.43 -7.97 10.91
C ILE A 294 -10.41 -8.60 11.91
N SER A 295 -11.71 -8.47 11.64
CA SER A 295 -12.71 -9.22 12.41
C SER A 295 -12.78 -10.67 11.94
N ALA A 296 -13.26 -11.58 12.78
CA ALA A 296 -13.51 -12.96 12.38
C ALA A 296 -14.41 -13.07 11.14
N PHE A 297 -15.40 -12.18 10.99
CA PHE A 297 -16.23 -12.13 9.78
C PHE A 297 -15.43 -11.74 8.53
N GLY A 298 -14.54 -10.75 8.64
CA GLY A 298 -13.65 -10.36 7.54
C GLY A 298 -12.67 -11.47 7.17
N LEU A 299 -12.11 -12.14 8.18
CA LEU A 299 -11.20 -13.27 7.98
C LEU A 299 -11.91 -14.45 7.32
N ALA A 300 -13.12 -14.81 7.78
CA ALA A 300 -13.94 -15.86 7.22
C ALA A 300 -14.16 -15.68 5.71
N LYS A 301 -14.45 -14.44 5.29
CA LYS A 301 -14.59 -14.09 3.87
C LYS A 301 -13.28 -14.28 3.10
N ASN A 302 -12.14 -13.89 3.68
CA ASN A 302 -10.84 -13.98 3.01
C ASN A 302 -10.36 -15.42 2.80
N ILE A 303 -10.68 -16.34 3.72
CA ILE A 303 -10.24 -17.74 3.66
C ILE A 303 -11.35 -18.72 3.25
N GLY A 304 -12.57 -18.22 3.02
CA GLY A 304 -13.71 -19.03 2.56
C GLY A 304 -14.21 -20.02 3.61
N CYS A 305 -14.21 -19.66 4.89
CA CYS A 305 -14.67 -20.54 5.98
C CYS A 305 -15.84 -19.96 6.78
N HIS A 306 -16.41 -20.74 7.70
CA HIS A 306 -17.49 -20.27 8.55
C HIS A 306 -16.97 -19.26 9.59
N PRO A 307 -17.71 -18.17 9.95
CA PRO A 307 -17.25 -17.18 10.92
C PRO A 307 -16.79 -17.72 12.28
N LYS A 308 -17.42 -18.81 12.76
CA LYS A 308 -16.97 -19.50 13.99
C LYS A 308 -15.58 -20.12 13.84
N GLU A 309 -15.26 -20.65 12.68
CA GLU A 309 -13.95 -21.24 12.39
C GLU A 309 -12.88 -20.14 12.26
N ALA A 310 -13.20 -19.03 11.59
CA ALA A 310 -12.34 -17.86 11.56
C ALA A 310 -12.04 -17.30 12.95
N GLN A 311 -13.04 -17.24 13.85
CA GLN A 311 -12.81 -16.82 15.23
C GLN A 311 -11.85 -17.78 15.94
N ARG A 312 -12.00 -19.09 15.78
CA ARG A 312 -11.05 -20.08 16.34
C ARG A 312 -9.62 -19.86 15.85
N PHE A 313 -9.42 -19.46 14.58
CA PHE A 313 -8.08 -19.12 14.08
C PHE A 313 -7.51 -17.86 14.72
N VAL A 314 -8.33 -16.85 14.95
CA VAL A 314 -7.92 -15.62 15.66
C VAL A 314 -7.55 -15.94 17.12
N ASP A 315 -8.40 -16.70 17.82
CA ASP A 315 -8.15 -17.09 19.20
C ASP A 315 -6.85 -17.90 19.30
N LYS A 316 -6.66 -18.87 18.38
CA LYS A 316 -5.44 -19.68 18.36
C LYS A 316 -4.18 -18.87 18.03
N TYR A 317 -4.31 -17.83 17.21
CA TYR A 317 -3.22 -16.88 16.94
C TYR A 317 -2.75 -16.23 18.24
N PHE A 318 -3.67 -15.65 19.00
CA PHE A 318 -3.33 -14.94 20.23
C PHE A 318 -2.92 -15.88 21.37
N GLU A 319 -3.43 -17.12 21.41
CA GLU A 319 -2.88 -18.16 22.30
C GLU A 319 -1.41 -18.47 21.98
N THR A 320 -1.05 -18.47 20.69
CA THR A 320 0.31 -18.78 20.23
C THR A 320 1.26 -17.58 20.44
N TYR A 321 0.74 -16.37 20.24
CA TYR A 321 1.49 -15.11 20.31
C TYR A 321 0.82 -14.12 21.29
N PRO A 322 0.79 -14.41 22.60
CA PRO A 322 -0.01 -13.63 23.56
C PRO A 322 0.45 -12.18 23.70
N TYR A 323 1.74 -11.91 23.50
CA TYR A 323 2.28 -10.54 23.57
C TYR A 323 1.84 -9.68 22.38
N VAL A 324 1.47 -10.30 21.26
CA VAL A 324 0.91 -9.57 20.12
C VAL A 324 -0.46 -8.99 20.46
N GLU A 325 -1.31 -9.77 21.14
CA GLU A 325 -2.64 -9.31 21.55
C GLU A 325 -2.55 -8.13 22.52
N ASP A 326 -1.69 -8.24 23.55
CA ASP A 326 -1.52 -7.17 24.52
C ASP A 326 -0.93 -5.91 23.88
N TYR A 327 0.05 -6.06 22.98
CA TYR A 327 0.58 -4.94 22.20
C TYR A 327 -0.52 -4.22 21.41
N MET A 328 -1.32 -4.94 20.63
CA MET A 328 -2.40 -4.33 19.85
C MET A 328 -3.45 -3.65 20.73
N ASN A 329 -3.85 -4.29 21.83
CA ASN A 329 -4.84 -3.75 22.75
C ASN A 329 -4.30 -2.55 23.54
N SER A 330 -3.03 -2.56 23.93
CA SER A 330 -2.38 -1.44 24.61
C SER A 330 -2.31 -0.20 23.72
N ASN A 331 -2.04 -0.34 22.42
CA ASN A 331 -2.11 0.78 21.47
C ASN A 331 -3.50 1.42 21.44
N VAL A 332 -4.57 0.61 21.47
CA VAL A 332 -5.95 1.13 21.52
C VAL A 332 -6.24 1.83 22.84
N ARG A 333 -5.80 1.27 23.98
CA ARG A 333 -5.94 1.90 25.30
C ARG A 333 -5.22 3.25 25.33
N PHE A 334 -3.96 3.28 24.89
CA PHE A 334 -3.15 4.50 24.78
C PHE A 334 -3.82 5.54 23.88
N ALA A 335 -4.33 5.14 22.71
CA ALA A 335 -5.01 6.04 21.79
C ALA A 335 -6.32 6.62 22.37
N LYS A 336 -7.07 5.84 23.17
CA LYS A 336 -8.28 6.31 23.86
C LYS A 336 -7.96 7.33 24.96
N GLU A 337 -6.87 7.12 25.67
CA GLU A 337 -6.42 7.99 26.77
C GLU A 337 -5.79 9.29 26.25
N HIS A 338 -4.80 9.18 25.37
CA HIS A 338 -4.00 10.31 24.90
C HIS A 338 -4.50 10.94 23.60
N GLY A 339 -5.36 10.23 22.85
CA GLY A 339 -5.91 10.70 21.57
C GLY A 339 -5.01 10.49 20.35
N TYR A 340 -3.82 9.88 20.52
CA TYR A 340 -2.85 9.62 19.45
C TYR A 340 -2.04 8.35 19.71
N VAL A 341 -1.30 7.88 18.70
CA VAL A 341 -0.21 6.88 18.83
C VAL A 341 1.01 7.35 18.04
N THR A 342 2.17 6.75 18.30
CA THR A 342 3.44 7.08 17.64
C THR A 342 4.08 5.90 16.91
N THR A 343 4.98 6.20 15.97
CA THR A 343 5.85 5.23 15.30
C THR A 343 7.20 5.09 16.01
N LEU A 344 8.06 4.21 15.48
CA LEU A 344 9.45 4.02 15.89
C LEU A 344 10.24 5.34 15.95
N LEU A 345 9.99 6.27 15.02
CA LEU A 345 10.68 7.56 14.95
C LEU A 345 9.87 8.72 15.56
N GLY A 346 8.84 8.41 16.35
CA GLY A 346 8.03 9.41 17.05
C GLY A 346 6.98 10.11 16.21
N ARG A 347 6.70 9.66 14.97
CA ARG A 347 5.63 10.26 14.14
C ARG A 347 4.29 10.09 14.82
N ILE A 348 3.53 11.18 14.95
CA ILE A 348 2.23 11.20 15.62
C ILE A 348 1.08 11.03 14.62
N ARG A 349 0.08 10.21 14.95
CA ARG A 349 -1.27 10.26 14.35
C ARG A 349 -2.34 10.38 15.42
N TYR A 350 -3.26 11.32 15.23
CA TYR A 350 -4.42 11.53 16.10
C TYR A 350 -5.61 10.68 15.66
N PHE A 351 -6.45 10.24 16.63
CA PHE A 351 -7.62 9.40 16.38
C PHE A 351 -8.93 10.01 16.89
N PRO A 352 -9.43 11.11 16.27
CA PRO A 352 -10.73 11.67 16.61
C PRO A 352 -11.88 10.66 16.44
N GLU A 353 -11.70 9.63 15.60
CA GLU A 353 -12.67 8.56 15.36
C GLU A 353 -13.05 7.80 16.64
N LEU A 354 -12.13 7.69 17.61
CA LEU A 354 -12.37 7.00 18.88
C LEU A 354 -13.40 7.72 19.76
N ARG A 355 -13.60 9.03 19.56
CA ARG A 355 -14.59 9.83 20.29
C ARG A 355 -15.95 9.89 19.58
N SER A 356 -16.07 9.31 18.39
CA SER A 356 -17.31 9.39 17.60
C SER A 356 -18.46 8.67 18.31
N PRO A 357 -19.71 9.20 18.31
CA PRO A 357 -20.88 8.46 18.80
C PRO A 357 -21.25 7.29 17.87
N ASN A 358 -20.74 7.25 16.63
CA ASN A 358 -21.01 6.17 15.69
C ASN A 358 -20.07 4.96 15.94
N ARG A 359 -20.66 3.80 16.26
CA ARG A 359 -19.92 2.56 16.56
C ARG A 359 -19.00 2.12 15.41
N ASN A 360 -19.41 2.29 14.16
CA ASN A 360 -18.60 1.89 13.00
C ASN A 360 -17.36 2.78 12.84
N ILE A 361 -17.51 4.09 13.13
CA ILE A 361 -16.39 5.03 13.11
C ILE A 361 -15.43 4.71 14.25
N ARG A 362 -15.93 4.44 15.46
CA ARG A 362 -15.07 4.01 16.58
C ARG A 362 -14.31 2.71 16.29
N ALA A 363 -14.99 1.69 15.77
CA ALA A 363 -14.36 0.42 15.42
C ALA A 363 -13.31 0.57 14.30
N PHE A 364 -13.48 1.54 13.39
CA PHE A 364 -12.43 1.92 12.46
C PHE A 364 -11.24 2.57 13.19
N GLY A 365 -11.50 3.52 14.09
CA GLY A 365 -10.47 4.15 14.91
C GLY A 365 -9.64 3.16 15.72
N GLU A 366 -10.27 2.15 16.33
CA GLU A 366 -9.60 1.09 17.10
C GLU A 366 -8.65 0.27 16.20
N ARG A 367 -9.13 -0.22 15.06
CA ARG A 367 -8.29 -0.95 14.09
C ARG A 367 -7.16 -0.09 13.53
N ALA A 368 -7.45 1.17 13.27
CA ALA A 368 -6.48 2.12 12.78
C ALA A 368 -5.38 2.41 13.82
N ALA A 369 -5.72 2.45 15.11
CA ALA A 369 -4.76 2.62 16.20
C ALA A 369 -3.88 1.38 16.40
N MET A 370 -4.43 0.18 16.21
CA MET A 370 -3.63 -1.07 16.20
C MET A 370 -2.60 -1.09 15.07
N ASN A 371 -3.00 -0.65 13.87
CA ASN A 371 -2.17 -0.76 12.68
C ASN A 371 -1.17 0.39 12.50
N MET A 372 -1.49 1.60 12.94
CA MET A 372 -0.68 2.79 12.61
C MET A 372 0.78 2.69 13.08
N PRO A 373 1.11 2.21 14.31
CA PRO A 373 2.51 2.07 14.71
C PRO A 373 3.31 1.16 13.76
N LEU A 374 2.70 0.08 13.26
CA LEU A 374 3.34 -0.85 12.34
C LEU A 374 3.53 -0.23 10.96
N GLN A 375 2.43 0.24 10.37
CA GLN A 375 2.44 0.81 9.03
C GLN A 375 3.28 2.09 8.94
N GLY A 376 3.21 2.95 9.95
CA GLY A 376 3.97 4.19 9.99
C GLY A 376 5.45 3.95 10.24
N SER A 377 5.81 2.99 11.10
CA SER A 377 7.22 2.62 11.29
C SER A 377 7.82 1.99 10.03
N ALA A 378 7.06 1.20 9.27
CA ALA A 378 7.50 0.70 7.97
C ALA A 378 7.76 1.85 6.98
N ALA A 379 6.90 2.87 6.97
CA ALA A 379 7.10 4.06 6.15
C ALA A 379 8.34 4.85 6.59
N ASP A 380 8.56 5.02 7.90
CA ASP A 380 9.73 5.70 8.45
C ASP A 380 11.03 4.97 8.09
N ILE A 381 11.06 3.64 8.22
CA ILE A 381 12.19 2.80 7.84
C ILE A 381 12.48 2.90 6.34
N MET A 382 11.44 2.86 5.50
CA MET A 382 11.60 3.03 4.06
C MET A 382 12.19 4.41 3.73
N LYS A 383 11.70 5.49 4.35
CA LYS A 383 12.24 6.85 4.13
C LYS A 383 13.71 6.96 4.57
N LEU A 384 14.08 6.38 5.70
CA LEU A 384 15.49 6.31 6.11
C LEU A 384 16.32 5.50 5.10
N ALA A 385 15.78 4.40 4.57
CA ALA A 385 16.47 3.58 3.59
C ALA A 385 16.68 4.34 2.28
N MET A 386 15.68 5.12 1.84
CA MET A 386 15.81 6.01 0.69
C MET A 386 16.95 7.00 0.85
N LEU A 387 17.05 7.65 2.02
CA LEU A 387 18.13 8.59 2.32
C LEU A 387 19.50 7.91 2.31
N LYS A 388 19.61 6.75 2.96
CA LYS A 388 20.86 5.99 3.05
C LYS A 388 21.30 5.48 1.67
N VAL A 389 20.38 4.96 0.86
CA VAL A 389 20.65 4.54 -0.53
C VAL A 389 21.08 5.73 -1.37
N TYR A 390 20.36 6.85 -1.30
CA TYR A 390 20.69 8.06 -2.06
C TYR A 390 22.09 8.58 -1.74
N GLU A 391 22.46 8.62 -0.46
CA GLU A 391 23.80 9.00 -0.03
C GLU A 391 24.86 7.98 -0.48
N ALA A 392 24.60 6.68 -0.31
CA ALA A 392 25.54 5.62 -0.68
C ALA A 392 25.80 5.57 -2.20
N LEU A 393 24.78 5.79 -3.03
CA LEU A 393 24.93 5.91 -4.49
C LEU A 393 25.85 7.08 -4.84
N LYS A 394 25.61 8.24 -4.23
CA LYS A 394 26.40 9.45 -4.47
C LYS A 394 27.85 9.29 -4.03
N ASN A 395 28.08 8.79 -2.82
CA ASN A 395 29.42 8.61 -2.25
C ASN A 395 30.21 7.51 -2.99
N GLY A 396 29.52 6.48 -3.50
CA GLY A 396 30.11 5.42 -4.32
C GLY A 396 30.35 5.82 -5.78
N GLY A 397 29.93 7.02 -6.21
CA GLY A 397 30.07 7.47 -7.60
C GLY A 397 29.22 6.69 -8.60
N PHE A 398 28.14 6.04 -8.14
CA PHE A 398 27.23 5.29 -9.00
C PHE A 398 26.41 6.24 -9.88
N ARG A 399 26.14 5.81 -11.12
CA ARG A 399 25.24 6.52 -12.05
C ARG A 399 23.80 6.05 -11.90
N ALA A 400 23.56 4.97 -11.16
CA ALA A 400 22.22 4.49 -10.87
C ALA A 400 21.34 5.58 -10.21
N LYS A 401 20.07 5.63 -10.60
CA LYS A 401 19.10 6.62 -10.12
C LYS A 401 17.92 5.92 -9.49
N MET A 402 17.51 6.38 -8.31
CA MET A 402 16.24 6.00 -7.72
C MET A 402 15.11 6.61 -8.56
N ILE A 403 14.15 5.79 -8.98
CA ILE A 403 13.07 6.22 -9.89
C ILE A 403 11.67 6.04 -9.31
N LEU A 404 11.48 5.07 -8.42
CA LEU A 404 10.17 4.79 -7.85
C LEU A 404 10.29 4.22 -6.43
N GLN A 405 9.34 4.59 -5.58
CA GLN A 405 9.10 3.95 -4.30
C GLN A 405 7.63 3.49 -4.26
N VAL A 406 7.43 2.20 -3.97
CA VAL A 406 6.09 1.59 -3.85
C VAL A 406 6.00 0.84 -2.52
N HIS A 407 5.42 1.48 -1.53
CA HIS A 407 5.27 0.91 -0.18
C HIS A 407 6.61 0.50 0.44
N ASP A 408 6.95 -0.78 0.44
CA ASP A 408 8.17 -1.38 0.95
C ASP A 408 9.22 -1.69 -0.15
N GLU A 409 8.92 -1.34 -1.40
CA GLU A 409 9.79 -1.50 -2.57
C GLU A 409 10.48 -0.19 -3.00
N LEU A 410 11.76 -0.29 -3.39
CA LEU A 410 12.51 0.74 -4.13
C LEU A 410 12.98 0.22 -5.48
N VAL A 411 12.75 1.01 -6.53
CA VAL A 411 13.19 0.72 -7.90
C VAL A 411 14.18 1.75 -8.38
N LEU A 412 15.30 1.27 -8.92
CA LEU A 412 16.39 2.06 -9.48
C LEU A 412 16.57 1.76 -10.97
N ASP A 413 16.90 2.78 -11.75
CA ASP A 413 17.39 2.70 -13.13
C ASP A 413 18.92 2.72 -13.10
N CYS A 414 19.57 1.61 -13.47
CA CYS A 414 20.98 1.36 -13.17
C CYS A 414 21.75 0.90 -14.42
N PRO A 415 22.91 1.47 -14.77
CA PRO A 415 23.76 0.90 -15.81
C PRO A 415 24.03 -0.58 -15.57
N VAL A 416 23.99 -1.40 -16.63
CA VAL A 416 24.11 -2.86 -16.51
C VAL A 416 25.42 -3.26 -15.80
N GLU A 417 26.49 -2.52 -16.03
CA GLU A 417 27.80 -2.71 -15.40
C GLU A 417 27.82 -2.43 -13.89
N GLU A 418 26.87 -1.64 -13.37
CA GLU A 418 26.77 -1.28 -11.94
C GLU A 418 25.77 -2.18 -11.18
N ALA A 419 24.97 -2.98 -11.89
CA ALA A 419 23.78 -3.65 -11.36
C ALA A 419 24.05 -4.52 -10.12
N GLU A 420 25.05 -5.40 -10.15
CA GLU A 420 25.35 -6.28 -9.01
C GLU A 420 25.87 -5.51 -7.79
N ALA A 421 26.68 -4.47 -8.01
CA ALA A 421 27.18 -3.63 -6.93
C ALA A 421 26.03 -2.82 -6.29
N VAL A 422 25.15 -2.25 -7.12
CA VAL A 422 23.96 -1.51 -6.67
C VAL A 422 22.97 -2.43 -5.96
N LYS A 423 22.79 -3.68 -6.42
CA LYS A 423 21.94 -4.67 -5.76
C LYS A 423 22.42 -4.96 -4.33
N LYS A 424 23.74 -5.14 -4.15
CA LYS A 424 24.35 -5.36 -2.83
C LYS A 424 24.23 -4.11 -1.95
N LEU A 425 24.48 -2.92 -2.52
CA LEU A 425 24.35 -1.64 -1.81
C LEU A 425 22.91 -1.41 -1.35
N LEU A 426 21.93 -1.64 -2.22
CA LEU A 426 20.51 -1.47 -1.92
C LEU A 426 20.08 -2.40 -0.77
N LYS A 427 20.47 -3.68 -0.86
CA LYS A 427 20.22 -4.66 0.19
C LYS A 427 20.84 -4.25 1.53
N ASP A 428 22.12 -3.91 1.56
CA ASP A 428 22.81 -3.49 2.79
C ASP A 428 22.20 -2.22 3.40
N CYS A 429 21.88 -1.23 2.56
CA CYS A 429 21.25 0.00 3.02
C CYS A 429 19.91 -0.28 3.69
N MET A 430 19.05 -1.10 3.06
CA MET A 430 17.73 -1.44 3.57
C MET A 430 17.79 -2.33 4.82
N GLU A 431 18.57 -3.41 4.81
CA GLU A 431 18.64 -4.35 5.94
C GLU A 431 19.23 -3.73 7.21
N ASN A 432 20.16 -2.77 7.05
CA ASN A 432 20.90 -2.16 8.16
C ASN A 432 20.54 -0.69 8.40
N VAL A 433 19.37 -0.23 7.97
CA VAL A 433 18.96 1.17 8.16
C VAL A 433 18.57 1.48 9.61
N VAL A 434 17.99 0.51 10.31
CA VAL A 434 17.61 0.59 11.71
C VAL A 434 17.97 -0.70 12.43
N LYS A 435 18.17 -0.61 13.74
CA LYS A 435 18.39 -1.78 14.60
C LYS A 435 17.09 -2.20 15.26
N LEU A 436 16.55 -3.34 14.86
CA LEU A 436 15.42 -3.99 15.51
C LEU A 436 15.90 -5.22 16.30
N ASN A 437 15.03 -5.80 17.12
CA ASN A 437 15.30 -7.06 17.82
C ASN A 437 15.17 -8.30 16.89
N VAL A 438 14.64 -8.11 15.67
CA VAL A 438 14.56 -9.07 14.57
C VAL A 438 15.28 -8.51 13.34
N PRO A 439 15.90 -9.35 12.48
CA PRO A 439 16.56 -8.84 11.28
C PRO A 439 15.55 -8.28 10.28
N LEU A 440 15.89 -7.18 9.60
CA LEU A 440 15.23 -6.78 8.36
C LEU A 440 15.86 -7.54 7.20
N ILE A 441 15.04 -8.02 6.27
CA ILE A 441 15.50 -8.74 5.08
C ILE A 441 14.96 -8.04 3.85
N ALA A 442 15.83 -7.78 2.88
CA ALA A 442 15.46 -7.18 1.60
C ALA A 442 15.82 -8.11 0.44
N ASP A 443 14.84 -8.38 -0.42
CA ASP A 443 15.00 -9.23 -1.60
C ASP A 443 15.26 -8.36 -2.82
N ALA A 444 16.52 -8.35 -3.28
CA ALA A 444 16.95 -7.50 -4.38
C ALA A 444 17.11 -8.28 -5.68
N LYS A 445 16.52 -7.77 -6.78
CA LYS A 445 16.49 -8.38 -8.11
C LYS A 445 16.87 -7.35 -9.18
N SER A 446 17.28 -7.83 -10.36
CA SER A 446 17.51 -6.99 -11.54
C SER A 446 16.86 -7.56 -12.80
N GLY A 447 16.47 -6.69 -13.73
CA GLY A 447 15.67 -7.10 -14.88
C GLY A 447 15.48 -5.99 -15.93
N ASN A 448 14.90 -6.37 -17.06
CA ASN A 448 14.77 -5.49 -18.23
C ASN A 448 13.45 -4.70 -18.26
N ASP A 449 12.54 -5.01 -17.33
CA ASP A 449 11.26 -4.34 -17.15
C ASP A 449 10.79 -4.55 -15.71
N TRP A 450 9.82 -3.75 -15.27
CA TRP A 450 9.33 -3.82 -13.88
C TRP A 450 8.60 -5.15 -13.59
N TYR A 451 8.10 -5.84 -14.61
CA TYR A 451 7.50 -7.17 -14.44
C TYR A 451 8.55 -8.23 -14.05
N SER A 452 9.77 -8.12 -14.58
CA SER A 452 10.86 -9.09 -14.39
C SER A 452 11.59 -8.98 -13.06
N VAL A 453 11.43 -7.87 -12.33
CA VAL A 453 12.09 -7.62 -11.04
C VAL A 453 11.20 -7.85 -9.82
N GLU A 454 10.01 -8.42 -10.04
CA GLU A 454 9.00 -8.71 -9.01
C GLU A 454 8.99 -10.17 -8.54
#